data_AF-A0A7Y4NIZ2-F1
#
_entry.id   AF-A0A7Y4NIZ2-F1
#
_cell.length_a   1.000
_cell.length_b   1.000
_cell.length_c   1.000
_cell.angle_alpha   90.00
_cell.angle_beta   90.00
_cell.angle_gamma   90.00
#
_symmetry.space_group_name_H-M   'P 1'
#
loop_
_entity.id
_entity.type
_entity.pdbx_description
1 polymer ?
#
loop_
_entity_poly.entity_id
_entity_poly.type
_entity_poly.pdbx_seq_one_letter_code
_entity_poly.pdbx_strand_id
1 'polypeptide(L)'
;MGNPLYSEGIKQLRAGNLENAQRLVEQAKRQGDASVEELRDMAYGLDEHGERDLATELLREALRQEPSAAEPACALAMYLLEKQEDEQAAAVLKPALAASPDHPKANLCMAMALAKTEAARARTHAARAMKAPDADVRAQAEALDKVLAQHEPR
;
A
#
# COMPACT_ATOMS: atom_id res chain seq x y z
N MET A 1 18.81 -8.47 12.25
CA MET A 1 19.74 -7.42 11.80
C MET A 1 19.32 -7.08 10.39
N GLY A 2 18.97 -5.83 10.10
CA GLY A 2 18.55 -5.42 8.76
C GLY A 2 19.72 -5.43 7.76
N ASN A 3 19.41 -5.54 6.47
CA ASN A 3 20.42 -5.46 5.42
C ASN A 3 21.03 -4.04 5.40
N PRO A 4 22.37 -3.92 5.61
CA PRO A 4 23.04 -2.62 5.65
C PRO A 4 22.85 -1.80 4.37
N LEU A 5 22.67 -2.44 3.21
CA LEU A 5 22.45 -1.79 1.92
C LEU A 5 21.09 -1.07 1.85
N TYR A 6 20.02 -1.64 2.43
CA TYR A 6 18.72 -0.97 2.50
C TYR A 6 18.78 0.23 3.44
N SER A 7 19.40 0.05 4.61
CA SER A 7 19.56 1.14 5.58
C SER A 7 20.39 2.30 5.01
N GLU A 8 21.42 2.00 4.22
CA GLU A 8 22.23 3.01 3.54
C GLU A 8 21.48 3.63 2.35
N GLY A 9 20.75 2.84 1.57
CA GLY A 9 19.94 3.35 0.47
C GLY A 9 18.88 4.35 0.94
N ILE A 10 18.20 4.07 2.06
CA ILE A 10 17.24 5.01 2.68
C ILE A 10 17.93 6.30 3.12
N LYS A 11 19.17 6.23 3.66
CA LYS A 11 19.94 7.45 3.98
C LYS A 11 20.30 8.25 2.72
N GLN A 12 20.67 7.58 1.63
CA GLN A 12 20.97 8.23 0.37
C GLN A 12 19.73 8.91 -0.22
N LEU A 13 18.55 8.29 -0.13
CA LEU A 13 17.27 8.92 -0.49
C LEU A 13 17.03 10.18 0.35
N ARG A 14 17.19 10.10 1.67
CA ARG A 14 17.05 11.29 2.54
C ARG A 14 18.06 12.40 2.23
N ALA A 15 19.22 12.05 1.68
CA ALA A 15 20.23 12.99 1.23
C ALA A 15 19.99 13.52 -0.20
N GLY A 16 18.95 13.07 -0.89
CA GLY A 16 18.64 13.42 -2.28
C GLY A 16 19.51 12.72 -3.33
N ASN A 17 20.34 11.76 -2.92
CA ASN A 17 21.28 11.05 -3.78
C ASN A 17 20.60 9.83 -4.43
N LEU A 18 19.64 10.09 -5.31
CA LEU A 18 18.79 9.07 -5.92
C LEU A 18 19.57 7.96 -6.65
N GLU A 19 20.60 8.33 -7.42
CA GLU A 19 21.43 7.38 -8.17
C GLU A 19 22.16 6.39 -7.23
N ASN A 20 22.69 6.88 -6.12
CA ASN A 20 23.33 6.03 -5.11
C ASN A 20 22.31 5.11 -4.44
N ALA A 21 21.11 5.62 -4.13
CA ALA A 21 20.05 4.82 -3.56
C ALA A 21 19.63 3.68 -4.51
N GLN A 22 19.40 3.97 -5.79
CA GLN A 22 19.06 2.97 -6.80
C GLN A 22 20.13 1.89 -6.91
N ARG A 23 21.41 2.27 -6.96
CA ARG A 23 22.52 1.31 -6.97
C ARG A 23 22.53 0.41 -5.73
N LEU A 24 22.26 0.96 -4.56
CA LEU A 24 22.18 0.19 -3.31
C LEU A 24 20.98 -0.75 -3.30
N VAL A 25 19.83 -0.33 -3.84
CA VAL A 25 18.65 -1.18 -4.03
C VAL A 25 18.97 -2.36 -4.95
N GLU A 26 19.62 -2.13 -6.08
CA GLU A 26 20.01 -3.23 -6.98
C GLU A 26 20.96 -4.22 -6.32
N GLN A 27 21.93 -3.72 -5.55
CA GLN A 27 22.87 -4.58 -4.83
C GLN A 27 22.16 -5.39 -3.74
N ALA A 28 21.22 -4.77 -3.03
CA ALA A 28 20.47 -5.44 -1.99
C ALA A 28 19.48 -6.47 -2.55
N LYS A 29 18.81 -6.17 -3.68
CA LYS A 29 18.01 -7.14 -4.44
C LYS A 29 18.83 -8.37 -4.85
N ARG A 30 20.11 -8.22 -5.23
CA ARG A 30 20.98 -9.35 -5.57
C ARG A 30 21.34 -10.24 -4.38
N GLN A 31 21.30 -9.70 -3.16
CA GLN A 31 21.60 -10.47 -1.95
C GLN A 31 20.38 -11.28 -1.48
N GLY A 32 19.16 -10.79 -1.74
CA GLY A 32 17.92 -11.56 -1.53
C GLY A 32 17.53 -11.77 -0.07
N ASP A 33 18.04 -10.95 0.85
CA ASP A 33 17.86 -11.04 2.30
C ASP A 33 17.07 -9.87 2.91
N ALA A 34 16.46 -9.04 2.07
CA ALA A 34 15.65 -7.89 2.49
C ALA A 34 14.36 -8.36 3.18
N SER A 35 14.08 -7.79 4.35
CA SER A 35 12.80 -7.98 5.04
C SER A 35 11.65 -7.21 4.36
N VAL A 36 10.42 -7.62 4.63
CA VAL A 36 9.19 -6.97 4.18
C VAL A 36 9.16 -5.49 4.56
N GLU A 37 9.59 -5.16 5.78
CA GLU A 37 9.65 -3.79 6.29
C GLU A 37 10.69 -2.95 5.55
N GLU A 38 11.86 -3.49 5.26
CA GLU A 38 12.92 -2.78 4.52
C GLU A 38 12.52 -2.50 3.07
N LEU A 39 11.87 -3.46 2.43
CA LEU A 39 11.33 -3.31 1.09
C LEU A 39 10.26 -2.21 1.05
N ARG A 40 9.37 -2.19 2.04
CA ARG A 40 8.34 -1.14 2.19
C ARG A 40 8.97 0.24 2.41
N ASP A 41 9.89 0.37 3.36
CA ASP A 41 10.48 1.66 3.71
C ASP A 41 11.29 2.25 2.57
N MET A 42 12.01 1.41 1.83
CA MET A 42 12.71 1.81 0.62
C MET A 42 11.73 2.20 -0.49
N ALA A 43 10.63 1.47 -0.65
CA ALA A 43 9.61 1.82 -1.63
C ALA A 43 9.02 3.22 -1.35
N TYR A 44 8.75 3.56 -0.09
CA TYR A 44 8.30 4.91 0.26
C TYR A 44 9.33 5.98 -0.07
N GLY A 45 10.60 5.77 0.28
CA GLY A 45 11.63 6.75 -0.03
C GLY A 45 11.84 6.94 -1.54
N LEU A 46 11.73 5.88 -2.35
CA LEU A 46 11.79 5.97 -3.81
C LEU A 46 10.58 6.72 -4.38
N ASP A 47 9.39 6.46 -3.86
CA ASP A 47 8.17 7.14 -4.28
C ASP A 47 8.22 8.65 -4.04
N GLU A 48 8.74 9.07 -2.87
CA GLU A 48 8.99 10.47 -2.53
C GLU A 48 9.93 11.17 -3.52
N HIS A 49 10.78 10.42 -4.22
CA HIS A 49 11.72 10.91 -5.22
C HIS A 49 11.22 10.70 -6.66
N GLY A 50 9.96 10.33 -6.85
CA GLY A 50 9.36 10.14 -8.17
C GLY A 50 9.62 8.79 -8.82
N GLU A 51 10.36 7.89 -8.15
CA GLU A 51 10.70 6.55 -8.63
C GLU A 51 9.60 5.53 -8.28
N ARG A 52 8.34 5.89 -8.57
CA ARG A 52 7.15 5.10 -8.21
C ARG A 52 7.13 3.70 -8.85
N ASP A 53 7.73 3.53 -10.02
CA ASP A 53 7.83 2.22 -10.67
C ASP A 53 8.75 1.27 -9.91
N LEU A 54 9.93 1.74 -9.46
CA LEU A 54 10.82 0.95 -8.60
C LEU A 54 10.20 0.69 -7.24
N ALA A 55 9.48 1.67 -6.66
CA ALA A 55 8.72 1.48 -5.43
C ALA A 55 7.68 0.35 -5.58
N THR A 56 6.95 0.33 -6.69
CA THR A 56 5.96 -0.71 -7.01
C THR A 56 6.60 -2.10 -7.09
N GLU A 57 7.78 -2.22 -7.70
CA GLU A 57 8.51 -3.50 -7.74
C GLU A 57 8.91 -4.00 -6.36
N LEU A 58 9.39 -3.11 -5.48
CA LEU A 58 9.77 -3.45 -4.12
C LEU A 58 8.56 -3.89 -3.28
N LEU A 59 7.42 -3.21 -3.42
CA LEU A 59 6.18 -3.62 -2.75
C LEU A 59 5.67 -4.97 -3.26
N ARG A 60 5.79 -5.25 -4.56
CA ARG A 60 5.47 -6.57 -5.13
C ARG A 60 6.41 -7.65 -4.61
N GLU A 61 7.69 -7.35 -4.40
CA GLU A 61 8.63 -8.27 -3.76
C GLU A 61 8.25 -8.53 -2.32
N ALA A 62 7.94 -7.49 -1.55
CA ALA A 62 7.50 -7.62 -0.16
C ALA A 62 6.27 -8.55 -0.04
N LEU A 63 5.31 -8.40 -0.96
CA LEU A 63 4.10 -9.23 -1.00
C LEU A 63 4.32 -10.64 -1.58
N ARG A 64 5.41 -10.87 -2.33
CA ARG A 64 5.83 -12.24 -2.68
C ARG A 64 6.38 -12.97 -1.46
N GLN A 65 7.09 -12.28 -0.58
CA GLN A 65 7.61 -12.84 0.66
C GLN A 65 6.48 -13.06 1.69
N GLU A 66 5.66 -12.03 1.90
CA GLU A 66 4.53 -12.08 2.82
C GLU A 66 3.26 -11.47 2.18
N PRO A 67 2.40 -12.30 1.57
CA PRO A 67 1.17 -11.83 0.95
C PRO A 67 0.20 -11.15 1.94
N SER A 68 0.27 -11.51 3.22
CA SER A 68 -0.57 -10.98 4.30
C SER A 68 -0.11 -9.62 4.83
N ALA A 69 1.04 -9.11 4.41
CA ALA A 69 1.60 -7.86 4.92
C ALA A 69 0.71 -6.67 4.53
N ALA A 70 -0.04 -6.15 5.50
CA ALA A 70 -1.08 -5.16 5.24
C ALA A 70 -0.54 -3.81 4.76
N GLU A 71 0.60 -3.36 5.30
CA GLU A 71 1.16 -2.06 4.91
C GLU A 71 1.69 -2.04 3.46
N PRO A 72 2.51 -3.00 3.00
CA PRO A 72 2.87 -3.11 1.58
C PRO A 72 1.66 -3.27 0.67
N ALA A 73 0.65 -4.05 1.09
CA ALA A 73 -0.59 -4.23 0.33
C ALA A 73 -1.35 -2.90 0.17
N CYS A 74 -1.46 -2.11 1.24
CA CYS A 74 -2.10 -0.79 1.19
C CYS A 74 -1.33 0.16 0.26
N ALA A 75 -0.01 0.21 0.35
CA ALA A 75 0.82 1.08 -0.49
C ALA A 75 0.66 0.72 -1.98
N LEU A 76 0.78 -0.57 -2.32
CA LEU A 76 0.63 -1.03 -3.70
C LEU A 76 -0.80 -0.80 -4.21
N ALA A 77 -1.81 -1.06 -3.39
CA ALA A 77 -3.19 -0.79 -3.76
C ALA A 77 -3.45 0.69 -4.05
N MET A 78 -2.88 1.62 -3.27
CA MET A 78 -2.99 3.05 -3.55
C MET A 78 -2.41 3.42 -4.92
N TYR A 79 -1.23 2.90 -5.26
CA TYR A 79 -0.63 3.16 -6.58
C TYR A 79 -1.47 2.57 -7.73
N LEU A 80 -2.08 1.40 -7.51
CA LEU A 80 -2.99 0.79 -8.48
C LEU A 80 -4.28 1.60 -8.64
N LEU A 81 -4.86 2.11 -7.55
CA LEU A 81 -6.04 2.98 -7.57
C LEU A 81 -5.79 4.29 -8.33
N GLU A 82 -4.61 4.90 -8.15
CA GLU A 82 -4.18 6.08 -8.92
C GLU A 82 -4.10 5.78 -10.43
N LYS A 83 -3.71 4.56 -10.80
CA LYS A 83 -3.70 4.06 -12.19
C LYS A 83 -5.07 3.55 -12.66
N GLN A 84 -6.12 3.68 -11.84
CA GLN A 84 -7.47 3.15 -12.09
C GLN A 84 -7.54 1.62 -12.24
N GLU A 85 -6.56 0.90 -11.73
CA GLU A 85 -6.46 -0.57 -11.75
C GLU A 85 -7.18 -1.17 -10.53
N ASP A 86 -8.46 -0.83 -10.36
CA ASP A 86 -9.26 -1.10 -9.17
C ASP A 86 -9.33 -2.61 -8.82
N GLU A 87 -9.46 -3.47 -9.83
CA GLU A 87 -9.52 -4.93 -9.63
C GLU A 87 -8.21 -5.50 -9.07
N GLN A 88 -7.07 -4.99 -9.55
CA GLN A 88 -5.76 -5.41 -9.06
C GLN A 88 -5.51 -4.90 -7.65
N ALA A 89 -5.93 -3.66 -7.35
CA ALA A 89 -5.87 -3.10 -5.99
C ALA A 89 -6.64 -3.98 -5.01
N ALA A 90 -7.87 -4.37 -5.36
CA ALA A 90 -8.67 -5.29 -4.55
C ALA A 90 -8.01 -6.66 -4.41
N ALA A 91 -7.40 -7.19 -5.48
CA ALA A 91 -6.72 -8.50 -5.45
C ALA A 91 -5.52 -8.51 -4.48
N VAL A 92 -4.72 -7.44 -4.48
CA VAL A 92 -3.57 -7.26 -3.59
C VAL A 92 -3.98 -7.15 -2.12
N LEU A 93 -5.13 -6.53 -1.83
CA LEU A 93 -5.61 -6.34 -0.45
C LEU A 93 -6.25 -7.59 0.17
N LYS A 94 -6.73 -8.53 -0.66
CA LYS A 94 -7.46 -9.73 -0.18
C LYS A 94 -6.67 -10.55 0.86
N PRO A 95 -5.39 -10.92 0.64
CA PRO A 95 -4.69 -11.75 1.61
C PRO A 95 -4.37 -10.99 2.92
N ALA A 96 -4.04 -9.71 2.81
CA ALA A 96 -3.86 -8.83 3.98
C ALA A 96 -5.13 -8.74 4.85
N LEU A 97 -6.29 -8.56 4.23
CA LEU A 97 -7.57 -8.51 4.93
C LEU A 97 -8.07 -9.88 5.41
N ALA A 98 -7.61 -10.98 4.80
CA ALA A 98 -7.86 -12.31 5.33
C ALA A 98 -7.10 -12.55 6.65
N ALA A 99 -5.85 -12.06 6.73
CA ALA A 99 -5.02 -12.16 7.93
C ALA A 99 -5.41 -11.13 9.02
N SER A 100 -5.77 -9.92 8.62
CA SER A 100 -6.18 -8.83 9.54
C SER A 100 -7.48 -8.17 9.05
N PRO A 101 -8.65 -8.77 9.36
CA PRO A 101 -9.95 -8.32 8.86
C PRO A 101 -10.34 -6.89 9.23
N ASP A 102 -9.80 -6.39 10.34
CA ASP A 102 -10.09 -5.07 10.89
C ASP A 102 -8.95 -4.06 10.66
N HIS A 103 -7.95 -4.39 9.81
CA HIS A 103 -6.88 -3.45 9.49
C HIS A 103 -7.46 -2.18 8.83
N PRO A 104 -7.36 -0.99 9.48
CA PRO A 104 -8.19 0.14 9.07
C PRO A 104 -7.85 0.69 7.68
N LYS A 105 -6.55 0.90 7.41
CA LYS A 105 -6.08 1.42 6.10
C LYS A 105 -6.37 0.43 4.96
N ALA A 106 -6.28 -0.87 5.22
CA ALA A 106 -6.55 -1.89 4.19
C ALA A 106 -8.05 -1.94 3.86
N ASN A 107 -8.90 -1.81 4.87
CA ASN A 107 -10.35 -1.69 4.66
C ASN A 107 -10.69 -0.40 3.88
N LEU A 108 -10.04 0.73 4.16
CA LEU A 108 -10.23 1.95 3.38
C LEU A 108 -9.84 1.77 1.91
N CYS A 109 -8.63 1.26 1.62
CA CYS A 109 -8.19 1.01 0.25
C CYS A 109 -9.09 -0.01 -0.47
N MET A 110 -9.60 -1.02 0.24
CA MET A 110 -10.52 -2.01 -0.33
C MET A 110 -11.89 -1.40 -0.64
N ALA A 111 -12.37 -0.51 0.22
CA ALA A 111 -13.58 0.26 -0.05
C ALA A 111 -13.42 1.12 -1.31
N MET A 112 -12.29 1.81 -1.45
CA MET A 112 -11.99 2.60 -2.65
C MET A 112 -11.94 1.74 -3.92
N ALA A 113 -11.29 0.57 -3.86
CA ALA A 113 -11.18 -0.37 -4.98
C ALA A 113 -12.52 -0.95 -5.43
N LEU A 114 -13.48 -1.09 -4.50
CA LEU A 114 -14.81 -1.63 -4.80
C LEU A 114 -15.84 -0.56 -5.14
N ALA A 115 -15.52 0.72 -4.93
CA ALA A 115 -16.50 1.80 -4.95
C ALA A 115 -17.29 1.91 -6.28
N LYS A 116 -16.64 1.61 -7.41
CA LYS A 116 -17.23 1.75 -8.75
C LYS A 116 -18.06 0.55 -9.19
N THR A 117 -17.80 -0.63 -8.64
CA THR A 117 -18.35 -1.91 -9.15
C THR A 117 -19.25 -2.61 -8.14
N GLU A 118 -18.98 -2.43 -6.85
CA GLU A 118 -19.47 -3.27 -5.76
C GLU A 118 -19.81 -2.40 -4.54
N ALA A 119 -20.67 -1.40 -4.74
CA ALA A 119 -20.97 -0.35 -3.74
C ALA A 119 -21.34 -0.91 -2.35
N ALA A 120 -22.18 -1.96 -2.28
CA ALA A 120 -22.57 -2.56 -1.00
C ALA A 120 -21.37 -3.17 -0.23
N ARG A 121 -20.44 -3.81 -0.96
CA ARG A 121 -19.21 -4.36 -0.36
C ARG A 121 -18.24 -3.24 0.01
N ALA A 122 -18.14 -2.19 -0.83
CA ALA A 122 -17.34 -1.01 -0.53
C ALA A 122 -17.78 -0.34 0.78
N ARG A 123 -19.10 -0.17 0.98
CA ARG A 123 -19.68 0.38 2.23
C ARG A 123 -19.37 -0.48 3.45
N THR A 124 -19.38 -1.80 3.31
CA THR A 124 -19.00 -2.72 4.39
C THR A 124 -17.55 -2.50 4.83
N HIS A 125 -16.63 -2.33 3.88
CA HIS A 125 -15.24 -2.04 4.18
C HIS A 125 -15.05 -0.61 4.71
N ALA A 126 -15.76 0.39 4.17
CA ALA A 126 -15.75 1.76 4.67
C ALA A 126 -16.21 1.81 6.14
N ALA A 127 -17.30 1.13 6.50
CA ALA A 127 -17.80 1.06 7.87
C ALA A 127 -16.79 0.44 8.85
N ARG A 128 -15.93 -0.47 8.41
CA ARG A 128 -14.81 -0.99 9.23
C ARG A 128 -13.71 0.07 9.38
N ALA A 129 -13.33 0.75 8.30
CA ALA A 129 -12.34 1.81 8.33
C ALA A 129 -12.77 3.04 9.17
N MET A 130 -14.07 3.34 9.29
CA MET A 130 -14.58 4.38 10.19
C MET A 130 -14.31 4.12 11.68
N LYS A 131 -13.97 2.89 12.05
CA LYS A 131 -13.60 2.55 13.44
C LYS A 131 -12.11 2.76 13.70
N ALA A 132 -11.35 3.29 12.72
CA ALA A 132 -9.92 3.51 12.87
C ALA A 132 -9.59 4.41 14.06
N PRO A 133 -8.48 4.17 14.77
CA PRO A 133 -7.91 5.14 15.69
C PRO A 133 -7.46 6.42 14.96
N ASP A 134 -6.92 6.26 13.76
CA ASP A 134 -6.45 7.33 12.88
C ASP A 134 -7.61 8.18 12.36
N ALA A 135 -7.58 9.48 12.63
CA ALA A 135 -8.67 10.39 12.30
C ALA A 135 -8.81 10.62 10.80
N ASP A 136 -7.71 10.59 10.04
CA ASP A 136 -7.72 10.82 8.60
C ASP A 136 -8.33 9.61 7.88
N VAL A 137 -7.97 8.39 8.30
CA VAL A 137 -8.59 7.16 7.79
C VAL A 137 -10.09 7.15 8.06
N ARG A 138 -10.53 7.57 9.27
CA ARG A 138 -11.96 7.68 9.57
C ARG A 138 -12.65 8.70 8.66
N ALA A 139 -12.10 9.91 8.54
CA ALA A 139 -12.69 10.97 7.74
C ALA A 139 -12.82 10.58 6.26
N GLN A 140 -11.80 9.93 5.70
CA GLN A 140 -11.83 9.41 4.32
C GLN A 140 -12.88 8.31 4.16
N ALA A 141 -13.00 7.40 5.13
CA ALA A 141 -14.00 6.34 5.10
C ALA A 141 -15.44 6.89 5.18
N GLU A 142 -15.69 7.86 6.06
CA GLU A 142 -16.98 8.54 6.20
C GLU A 142 -17.39 9.28 4.93
N ALA A 143 -16.44 10.01 4.33
CA ALA A 143 -16.66 10.71 3.07
C ALA A 143 -17.02 9.72 1.95
N LEU A 144 -16.30 8.60 1.87
CA LEU A 144 -16.54 7.57 0.87
C LEU A 144 -17.92 6.91 1.05
N ASP A 145 -18.31 6.51 2.26
CA ASP A 145 -19.62 5.91 2.51
C ASP A 145 -20.76 6.87 2.18
N LYS A 146 -20.61 8.16 2.49
CA LYS A 146 -21.59 9.18 2.12
C LYS A 146 -21.78 9.27 0.60
N VAL A 147 -20.70 9.20 -0.18
CA VAL A 147 -20.77 9.17 -1.65
C VAL A 147 -21.46 7.89 -2.12
N LEU A 148 -21.08 6.74 -1.57
CA LEU A 148 -21.67 5.45 -1.94
C LEU A 148 -23.19 5.39 -1.65
N ALA A 149 -23.62 5.93 -0.51
CA ALA A 149 -25.03 6.00 -0.13
C ALA A 149 -25.88 6.91 -1.04
N GLN A 150 -25.27 7.92 -1.68
CA GLN A 150 -25.97 8.80 -2.61
C GLN A 150 -26.17 8.18 -3.99
N HIS A 151 -25.39 7.15 -4.33
CA HIS A 151 -25.39 6.50 -5.64
C HIS A 151 -25.93 5.05 -5.62
N GLU A 152 -26.54 4.61 -4.51
CA GLU A 152 -27.26 3.34 -4.49
C GLU A 152 -28.51 3.43 -5.39
N PRO A 153 -28.67 2.50 -6.37
CA PRO A 153 -29.93 2.40 -7.10
C PRO A 153 -31.05 2.06 -6.11
N ARG A 154 -32.11 2.88 -6.12
CA ARG A 154 -33.34 2.67 -5.34
C ARG A 154 -34.03 1.36 -5.68
#